data_AF-A0A9W3ALU8-F1
#
_entry.id   AF-A0A9W3ALU8-F1
#
_cell.length_a   1.000
_cell.length_b   1.000
_cell.length_c   1.000
_cell.angle_alpha   90.00
_cell.angle_beta   90.00
_cell.angle_gamma   90.00
#
_symmetry.space_group_name_H-M   'P 1'
#
loop_
_entity.id
_entity.type
_entity.pdbx_description
1 polymer ?
#
loop_
_entity_poly.entity_id
_entity_poly.type
_entity_poly.pdbx_seq_one_letter_code
_entity_poly.pdbx_strand_id
1 'polypeptide(L)'
;MTSSSVCKRFLNFKRIMNQKYLTECSSSFKFYNVVKVNCRLCNTSPCQNVFEDKISKTNEKSSNLFRNIQEGPSLSDFISKPASGLKSHNYDSTEDVSYLEPHLFHGNNRQVFIETYGCQMNVNDTEIIWSILLKNGFHKALSIAEADVVLLVTCSIREGAEEKIWSKLHTLKGLKRKRGKRNPLKLGILGCMAERLKTKILEKEKMVDIICGPDAYRDLPRLLSNTSATDEASVNVQLSMEETYADVIPVRLNPGSVSAFVSIMRGCDNMCTYCIVPFTRGRERSRPITSILEEIHTLADQGVKDVTLLGQNVNSYRDITSGHSEDVTQLSTGFSTVYKPKMGGQRFAALLKAVAQINPEMRIRFTSPHPKDFPDEVLETILNYPNICKQIHLPAQSGNSQVLSAMGRGYTREAYLKLVENVRKILPDVGLSSDFIAGFCGETEEAHQDTLSLMDIVKYNYAFCFPYSMREKTRAYHRLEDNVPSDVKSRRHIELYDRHLLHARELHESQVGQKQLVLIEGESKRSSEDLVGRNEVNTKVVFPKTPESLFQPGDYVVVEISSGTSFSLKGQVLYKTTLTDFSKQQNTSLNRETAEREKNSC
;
A
#
# COMPACT_ATOMS: atom_id res chain seq x y z
N MET A 1 -31.27 -42.34 2.02
CA MET A 1 -29.91 -42.43 2.60
C MET A 1 -29.70 -41.21 3.46
N THR A 2 -29.54 -41.43 4.76
CA THR A 2 -29.96 -40.53 5.84
C THR A 2 -28.88 -39.56 6.32
N SER A 3 -29.37 -38.43 6.86
CA SER A 3 -28.75 -37.25 7.46
C SER A 3 -27.74 -37.47 8.62
N SER A 4 -27.02 -38.60 8.66
CA SER A 4 -26.16 -39.03 9.78
C SER A 4 -24.65 -38.76 9.55
N SER A 5 -24.21 -38.53 8.32
CA SER A 5 -22.78 -38.31 8.02
C SER A 5 -22.28 -36.88 8.25
N VAL A 6 -23.15 -35.88 8.16
CA VAL A 6 -22.78 -34.45 8.33
C VAL A 6 -22.65 -34.08 9.81
N CYS A 7 -23.48 -34.67 10.69
CA CYS A 7 -23.46 -34.38 12.12
C CYS A 7 -22.21 -34.96 12.83
N LYS A 8 -21.68 -36.10 12.34
CA LYS A 8 -20.45 -36.72 12.87
C LYS A 8 -19.17 -35.92 12.54
N ARG A 9 -19.14 -35.16 11.45
CA ARG A 9 -17.98 -34.28 11.13
C ARG A 9 -17.96 -33.00 11.98
N PHE A 10 -19.12 -32.48 12.38
CA PHE A 10 -19.21 -31.27 13.22
C PHE A 10 -18.86 -31.55 14.70
N LEU A 11 -19.22 -32.74 15.21
CA LEU A 11 -18.91 -33.16 16.58
C LEU A 11 -17.42 -33.48 16.80
N ASN A 12 -16.71 -34.00 15.78
CA ASN A 12 -15.26 -34.22 15.86
C ASN A 12 -14.46 -32.91 15.84
N PHE A 13 -14.97 -31.85 15.20
CA PHE A 13 -14.29 -30.56 15.15
C PHE A 13 -14.39 -29.80 16.48
N LYS A 14 -15.53 -29.88 17.17
CA LYS A 14 -15.70 -29.31 18.53
C LYS A 14 -14.88 -30.03 19.60
N ARG A 15 -14.64 -31.33 19.45
CA ARG A 15 -13.87 -32.14 20.41
C ARG A 15 -12.37 -31.86 20.35
N ILE A 16 -11.85 -31.44 19.19
CA ILE A 16 -10.45 -31.03 19.01
C ILE A 16 -10.19 -29.60 19.52
N MET A 17 -11.18 -28.70 19.43
CA MET A 17 -11.05 -27.31 19.92
C MET A 17 -11.14 -27.19 21.45
N ASN A 18 -11.89 -28.06 22.13
CA ASN A 18 -12.07 -28.01 23.58
C ASN A 18 -10.98 -28.74 24.40
N GLN A 19 -9.95 -29.29 23.76
CA GLN A 19 -8.87 -30.02 24.47
C GLN A 19 -7.60 -29.19 24.72
N LYS A 20 -7.62 -27.87 24.43
CA LYS A 20 -6.46 -26.97 24.65
C LYS A 20 -6.68 -25.83 25.64
N TYR A 21 -7.85 -25.72 26.24
CA TYR A 21 -8.13 -24.72 27.28
C TYR A 21 -9.00 -25.35 28.35
N LEU A 22 -8.37 -25.83 29.43
CA LEU A 22 -8.91 -25.95 30.79
C LEU A 22 -7.92 -26.77 31.61
N THR A 23 -7.01 -26.10 32.31
CA THR A 23 -6.35 -26.55 33.54
C THR A 23 -5.53 -25.38 34.08
N GLU A 24 -6.14 -24.58 34.97
CA GLU A 24 -5.67 -24.43 36.35
C GLU A 24 -6.41 -23.28 37.09
N CYS A 25 -7.08 -23.72 38.16
CA CYS A 25 -7.36 -23.08 39.44
C CYS A 25 -7.97 -21.67 39.54
N SER A 26 -9.28 -21.72 39.75
CA SER A 26 -10.04 -20.99 40.78
C SER A 26 -9.31 -20.72 42.10
N SER A 27 -9.49 -19.52 42.67
CA SER A 27 -9.97 -19.35 44.06
C SER A 27 -10.38 -17.90 44.38
N SER A 28 -11.57 -17.77 44.97
CA SER A 28 -11.93 -16.79 46.02
C SER A 28 -12.23 -15.33 45.63
N PHE A 29 -13.50 -14.91 45.61
CA PHE A 29 -14.17 -14.33 46.80
C PHE A 29 -15.63 -13.94 46.51
N LYS A 30 -16.48 -14.13 47.52
CA LYS A 30 -17.93 -13.90 47.57
C LYS A 30 -18.26 -12.51 48.12
N PHE A 31 -19.38 -11.95 47.62
CA PHE A 31 -20.37 -11.05 48.26
C PHE A 31 -19.93 -9.71 48.90
N TYR A 32 -20.54 -8.59 48.48
CA TYR A 32 -21.71 -7.98 49.14
C TYR A 32 -22.24 -6.77 48.34
N ASN A 33 -23.54 -6.79 48.03
CA ASN A 33 -24.37 -5.60 47.81
C ASN A 33 -25.02 -5.27 49.17
N VAL A 34 -25.18 -3.98 49.52
CA VAL A 34 -26.34 -3.40 50.24
C VAL A 34 -26.05 -1.96 50.74
N VAL A 35 -26.91 -1.05 50.24
CA VAL A 35 -27.59 0.10 50.91
C VAL A 35 -26.93 1.49 51.01
N LYS A 36 -27.70 2.44 50.45
CA LYS A 36 -27.73 3.89 50.68
C LYS A 36 -28.04 4.23 52.15
N VAL A 37 -27.29 5.17 52.72
CA VAL A 37 -27.79 6.04 53.81
C VAL A 37 -27.35 7.47 53.55
N ASN A 38 -28.33 8.37 53.46
CA ASN A 38 -28.16 9.83 53.53
C ASN A 38 -27.98 10.25 54.99
N CYS A 39 -27.18 11.29 55.27
CA CYS A 39 -27.65 12.63 55.68
C CYS A 39 -26.68 13.41 56.61
N ARG A 40 -26.40 14.67 56.20
CA ARG A 40 -26.14 15.93 56.95
C ARG A 40 -24.90 16.09 57.84
N LEU A 41 -24.12 17.14 57.53
CA LEU A 41 -24.09 18.38 58.32
C LEU A 41 -23.42 19.56 57.58
N CYS A 42 -24.02 20.74 57.75
CA CYS A 42 -23.52 22.12 57.54
C CYS A 42 -23.69 22.81 56.17
N ASN A 43 -24.84 23.48 56.03
CA ASN A 43 -25.13 24.65 55.20
C ASN A 43 -24.50 25.94 55.80
N THR A 44 -24.07 26.89 54.96
CA THR A 44 -24.65 28.25 54.86
C THR A 44 -23.94 29.08 53.76
N SER A 45 -24.73 29.96 53.15
CA SER A 45 -24.59 30.54 51.80
C SER A 45 -23.96 31.97 51.80
N PRO A 46 -23.93 32.74 50.69
CA PRO A 46 -22.75 33.52 50.25
C PRO A 46 -22.84 35.04 50.52
N CYS A 47 -21.68 35.71 50.61
CA CYS A 47 -21.58 37.16 50.73
C CYS A 47 -21.41 37.84 49.35
N GLN A 48 -22.35 38.73 49.01
CA GLN A 48 -22.19 39.79 48.01
C GLN A 48 -21.72 41.09 48.69
N ASN A 49 -20.80 41.78 48.01
CA ASN A 49 -20.46 43.20 47.98
C ASN A 49 -20.83 44.08 49.19
N VAL A 50 -19.83 44.73 49.82
CA VAL A 50 -19.81 46.19 50.04
C VAL A 50 -18.38 46.72 50.25
N PHE A 51 -18.13 47.91 49.70
CA PHE A 51 -17.30 49.04 50.18
C PHE A 51 -16.12 49.54 49.33
N GLU A 52 -16.32 50.80 48.93
CA GLU A 52 -15.54 51.72 48.14
C GLU A 52 -14.29 52.28 48.85
N ASP A 53 -13.38 52.77 48.01
CA ASP A 53 -12.58 53.99 48.11
C ASP A 53 -11.76 54.30 49.37
N LYS A 54 -10.44 54.42 49.16
CA LYS A 54 -9.73 55.70 49.40
C LYS A 54 -8.30 55.74 48.84
N ILE A 55 -8.01 56.89 48.20
CA ILE A 55 -6.70 57.56 48.02
C ILE A 55 -5.99 57.37 46.66
N SER A 56 -6.44 58.26 45.79
CA SER A 56 -5.74 59.07 44.79
C SER A 56 -4.22 59.33 44.92
N LYS A 57 -3.63 59.39 43.71
CA LYS A 57 -2.50 60.23 43.26
C LYS A 57 -1.08 59.86 43.74
N THR A 58 -0.38 59.10 42.89
CA THR A 58 0.88 59.51 42.22
C THR A 58 1.40 58.35 41.37
N ASN A 59 1.25 58.45 40.04
CA ASN A 59 2.20 58.04 38.99
C ASN A 59 1.47 57.85 37.65
N GLU A 60 0.96 58.97 37.12
CA GLU A 60 0.70 59.11 35.69
C GLU A 60 2.03 59.05 34.94
N LYS A 61 2.43 57.85 34.48
CA LYS A 61 3.35 57.68 33.34
C LYS A 61 3.47 56.25 32.77
N SER A 62 2.66 55.28 33.20
CA SER A 62 2.74 53.89 32.68
C SER A 62 1.48 53.34 31.99
N SER A 63 0.43 54.13 31.79
CA SER A 63 -0.87 53.63 31.31
C SER A 63 -1.08 53.66 29.78
N ASN A 64 -0.11 54.12 28.99
CA ASN A 64 -0.25 54.18 27.53
C ASN A 64 0.19 52.91 26.77
N LEU A 65 0.69 51.87 27.46
CA LEU A 65 1.13 50.63 26.78
C LEU A 65 0.09 49.51 26.73
N PHE A 66 -1.00 49.59 27.51
CA PHE A 66 -1.93 48.46 27.69
C PHE A 66 -3.37 48.71 27.19
N ARG A 67 -3.63 49.83 26.50
CA ARG A 67 -4.97 50.14 25.97
C ARG A 67 -5.27 49.57 24.57
N ASN A 68 -4.29 49.00 23.88
CA ASN A 68 -4.43 48.53 22.48
C ASN A 68 -4.41 47.00 22.29
N ILE A 69 -4.79 46.20 23.31
CA ILE A 69 -4.83 44.72 23.19
C ILE A 69 -6.27 44.18 23.16
N GLN A 70 -7.30 45.01 23.35
CA GLN A 70 -8.70 44.56 23.34
C GLN A 70 -9.39 44.58 21.98
N GLU A 71 -8.80 45.20 20.96
CA GLU A 71 -9.27 45.10 19.57
C GLU A 71 -8.12 44.55 18.72
N GLY A 72 -8.16 43.25 18.46
CA GLY A 72 -7.21 42.61 17.54
C GLY A 72 -7.37 43.16 16.11
N PRO A 73 -6.36 42.98 15.24
CA PRO A 73 -6.42 43.50 13.88
C PRO A 73 -7.59 42.91 13.09
N SER A 74 -8.27 43.76 12.34
CA SER A 74 -9.40 43.42 11.49
C SER A 74 -8.93 42.75 10.19
N LEU A 75 -9.82 42.02 9.50
CA LEU A 75 -9.52 41.41 8.20
C LEU A 75 -9.04 42.44 7.16
N SER A 76 -9.52 43.68 7.25
CA SER A 76 -9.12 44.83 6.44
C SER A 76 -7.63 45.21 6.60
N ASP A 77 -7.04 44.97 7.77
CA ASP A 77 -5.63 45.27 8.05
C ASP A 77 -4.68 44.32 7.34
N PHE A 78 -5.16 43.12 6.97
CA PHE A 78 -4.43 42.13 6.18
C PHE A 78 -4.61 42.28 4.67
N ILE A 79 -5.70 42.92 4.22
CA ILE A 79 -6.04 43.05 2.79
C ILE A 79 -5.42 44.31 2.16
N SER A 80 -5.04 45.32 2.95
CA SER A 80 -4.75 46.68 2.45
C SER A 80 -3.27 47.04 2.27
N LYS A 81 -2.34 46.06 2.22
CA LYS A 81 -0.95 46.33 1.84
C LYS A 81 -0.49 45.45 0.68
N PRO A 82 -0.47 45.95 -0.57
CA PRO A 82 0.43 45.40 -1.56
C PRO A 82 1.85 45.81 -1.14
N ALA A 83 2.65 44.86 -0.67
CA ALA A 83 4.06 45.09 -0.41
C ALA A 83 4.80 45.31 -1.75
N SER A 84 4.73 46.52 -2.29
CA SER A 84 5.63 47.02 -3.32
C SER A 84 7.03 47.17 -2.69
N GLY A 85 7.92 46.22 -2.97
CA GLY A 85 9.33 46.32 -2.57
C GLY A 85 10.03 45.04 -2.09
N LEU A 86 9.48 43.84 -2.29
CA LEU A 86 10.25 42.60 -2.06
C LEU A 86 11.16 42.34 -3.26
N LYS A 87 12.45 42.66 -3.10
CA LYS A 87 13.52 42.15 -3.97
C LYS A 87 13.45 40.62 -3.95
N SER A 88 13.50 39.99 -5.11
CA SER A 88 13.55 38.54 -5.27
C SER A 88 14.81 37.98 -4.60
N HIS A 89 14.69 37.52 -3.36
CA HIS A 89 15.65 36.59 -2.80
C HIS A 89 15.32 35.20 -3.34
N ASN A 90 16.23 34.65 -4.14
CA ASN A 90 16.25 33.23 -4.47
C ASN A 90 16.29 32.45 -3.16
N TYR A 91 15.19 31.77 -2.82
CA TYR A 91 15.13 30.82 -1.71
C TYR A 91 15.81 29.52 -2.16
N ASP A 92 17.13 29.55 -2.20
CA ASP A 92 17.98 28.37 -2.25
C ASP A 92 18.79 28.35 -0.95
N SER A 93 18.18 27.82 0.10
CA SER A 93 18.80 27.28 1.31
C SER A 93 17.71 26.99 2.33
N THR A 94 17.74 25.77 2.85
CA THR A 94 17.07 25.36 4.08
C THR A 94 17.55 26.27 5.22
N GLU A 95 16.76 27.26 5.61
CA GLU A 95 16.98 27.97 6.86
C GLU A 95 16.70 26.99 8.01
N ASP A 96 17.79 26.63 8.69
CA ASP A 96 17.86 25.78 9.87
C ASP A 96 17.11 26.44 11.03
N VAL A 97 15.83 26.10 11.19
CA VAL A 97 15.04 26.53 12.35
C VAL A 97 15.34 25.58 13.50
N SER A 98 16.47 25.80 14.17
CA SER A 98 16.94 24.93 15.26
C SER A 98 16.91 25.63 16.62
N TYR A 99 15.95 25.22 17.45
CA TYR A 99 16.05 25.28 18.92
C TYR A 99 16.63 23.98 19.49
N LEU A 100 17.06 23.05 18.63
CA LEU A 100 17.45 21.69 18.99
C LEU A 100 18.75 21.31 18.28
N GLU A 101 19.82 21.24 19.06
CA GLU A 101 21.14 20.88 18.57
C GLU A 101 21.14 19.61 17.67
N PRO A 102 21.74 19.64 16.45
CA PRO A 102 21.72 18.53 15.49
C PRO A 102 22.22 17.19 16.03
N HIS A 103 23.12 17.20 17.01
CA HIS A 103 23.62 15.99 17.66
C HIS A 103 22.56 15.23 18.46
N LEU A 104 21.45 15.89 18.84
CA LEU A 104 20.33 15.25 19.54
C LEU A 104 19.58 14.25 18.65
N PHE A 105 19.68 14.37 17.32
CA PHE A 105 18.99 13.50 16.36
C PHE A 105 19.77 12.23 16.00
N HIS A 106 21.03 12.13 16.45
CA HIS A 106 21.86 10.96 16.19
C HIS A 106 21.43 9.76 17.03
N GLY A 107 21.35 8.60 16.38
CA GLY A 107 20.88 7.35 16.96
C GLY A 107 21.80 6.76 18.04
N ASN A 108 23.01 7.29 18.24
CA ASN A 108 23.99 6.81 19.23
C ASN A 108 24.16 5.28 19.23
N ASN A 109 24.21 4.68 18.05
CA ASN A 109 24.30 3.24 17.82
C ASN A 109 23.13 2.39 18.35
N ARG A 110 21.98 3.00 18.64
CA ARG A 110 20.77 2.29 19.07
C ARG A 110 20.30 1.29 18.03
N GLN A 111 19.90 0.12 18.52
CA GLN A 111 19.43 -1.00 17.72
C GLN A 111 17.95 -0.84 17.38
N VAL A 112 17.60 -0.88 16.10
CA VAL A 112 16.24 -0.73 15.60
C VAL A 112 15.77 -2.03 14.96
N PHE A 113 14.65 -2.55 15.44
CA PHE A 113 13.93 -3.66 14.83
C PHE A 113 12.69 -3.12 14.12
N ILE A 114 12.58 -3.35 12.81
CA ILE A 114 11.42 -2.93 12.02
C ILE A 114 10.65 -4.17 11.57
N GLU A 115 9.36 -4.21 11.89
CA GLU A 115 8.45 -5.29 11.47
C GLU A 115 7.39 -4.73 10.54
N THR A 116 7.30 -5.31 9.34
CA THR A 116 6.44 -4.81 8.28
C THR A 116 5.15 -5.63 8.19
N TYR A 117 4.01 -4.93 8.24
CA TYR A 117 2.68 -5.47 8.10
C TYR A 117 1.93 -4.72 7.00
N GLY A 118 1.56 -5.40 5.92
CA GLY A 118 0.71 -4.79 4.90
C GLY A 118 1.01 -5.23 3.48
N CYS A 119 1.15 -4.23 2.60
CA CYS A 119 1.33 -4.40 1.16
C CYS A 119 2.76 -4.08 0.72
N GLN A 120 3.00 -4.18 -0.60
CA GLN A 120 4.27 -3.90 -1.26
C GLN A 120 4.76 -2.47 -0.98
N MET A 121 3.85 -1.49 -0.89
CA MET A 121 4.19 -0.13 -0.47
C MET A 121 4.77 -0.08 0.94
N ASN A 122 4.27 -0.90 1.88
CA ASN A 122 4.82 -0.93 3.23
C ASN A 122 6.22 -1.56 3.25
N VAL A 123 6.51 -2.52 2.37
CA VAL A 123 7.87 -3.08 2.22
C VAL A 123 8.82 -1.99 1.72
N ASN A 124 8.45 -1.25 0.67
CA ASN A 124 9.21 -0.12 0.16
C ASN A 124 9.36 1.01 1.21
N ASP A 125 8.28 1.36 1.92
CA ASP A 125 8.30 2.35 3.00
C ASP A 125 9.29 1.93 4.10
N THR A 126 9.39 0.63 4.42
CA THR A 126 10.38 0.11 5.38
C THR A 126 11.82 0.33 4.91
N GLU A 127 12.12 0.16 3.63
CA GLU A 127 13.46 0.42 3.07
C GLU A 127 13.82 1.91 3.09
N ILE A 128 12.83 2.79 2.86
CA ILE A 128 12.97 4.25 3.01
C ILE A 128 13.23 4.61 4.49
N ILE A 129 12.40 4.11 5.41
CA ILE A 129 12.55 4.32 6.85
C ILE A 129 13.95 3.87 7.30
N TRP A 130 14.39 2.71 6.83
CA TRP A 130 15.70 2.17 7.17
C TRP A 130 16.84 3.05 6.63
N SER A 131 16.74 3.54 5.39
CA SER A 131 17.71 4.48 4.81
C SER A 131 17.84 5.76 5.65
N ILE A 132 16.72 6.33 6.08
CA ILE A 132 16.69 7.54 6.93
C ILE A 132 17.36 7.27 8.29
N LEU A 133 16.99 6.18 8.96
CA LEU A 133 17.54 5.84 10.27
C LEU A 133 19.04 5.52 10.19
N LEU A 134 19.48 4.78 9.17
CA LEU A 134 20.88 4.45 8.97
C LEU A 134 21.74 5.71 8.77
N LYS A 135 21.28 6.66 7.94
CA LYS A 135 21.95 7.96 7.75
C LYS A 135 22.10 8.76 9.04
N ASN A 136 21.20 8.56 10.02
CA ASN A 136 21.22 9.22 11.33
C ASN A 136 21.93 8.39 12.42
N GLY A 137 22.66 7.33 12.08
CA GLY A 137 23.49 6.58 13.04
C GLY A 137 22.75 5.54 13.89
N PHE A 138 21.60 5.05 13.41
CA PHE A 138 20.94 3.88 13.98
C PHE A 138 21.43 2.57 13.32
N HIS A 139 21.41 1.47 14.07
CA HIS A 139 21.80 0.14 13.57
C HIS A 139 20.64 -0.84 13.57
N LYS A 140 20.72 -1.87 12.70
CA LYS A 140 19.65 -2.85 12.53
C LYS A 140 19.79 -3.94 13.58
N ALA A 141 18.74 -4.14 14.37
CA ALA A 141 18.66 -5.27 15.29
C ALA A 141 18.31 -6.56 14.53
N LEU A 142 18.95 -7.68 14.88
CA LEU A 142 18.60 -9.00 14.34
C LEU A 142 17.39 -9.61 15.03
N SER A 143 17.13 -9.21 16.27
CA SER A 143 16.03 -9.72 17.07
C SER A 143 15.34 -8.60 17.87
N ILE A 144 14.07 -8.82 18.23
CA ILE A 144 13.32 -7.91 19.13
C ILE A 144 14.01 -7.80 20.50
N ALA A 145 14.71 -8.86 20.92
CA ALA A 145 15.38 -8.91 22.23
C ALA A 145 16.55 -7.93 22.33
N GLU A 146 17.25 -7.67 21.22
CA GLU A 146 18.40 -6.76 21.13
C GLU A 146 17.99 -5.31 20.80
N ALA A 147 16.77 -5.08 20.34
CA ALA A 147 16.34 -3.79 19.82
C ALA A 147 16.12 -2.76 20.94
N ASP A 148 16.64 -1.54 20.81
CA ASP A 148 16.29 -0.37 21.64
C ASP A 148 15.02 0.33 21.14
N VAL A 149 14.70 0.14 19.86
CA VAL A 149 13.52 0.68 19.19
C VAL A 149 12.85 -0.43 18.39
N VAL A 150 11.55 -0.61 18.61
CA VAL A 150 10.72 -1.50 17.78
C VAL A 150 9.72 -0.65 17.01
N LEU A 151 9.76 -0.75 15.68
CA LEU A 151 8.92 0.00 14.76
C LEU A 151 8.01 -0.97 13.99
N LEU A 152 6.69 -0.78 14.11
CA LEU A 152 5.71 -1.55 13.36
C LEU A 152 5.23 -0.71 12.17
N VAL A 153 5.59 -1.09 10.94
CA VAL A 153 5.09 -0.44 9.72
C VAL A 153 3.80 -1.11 9.33
N THR A 154 2.69 -0.36 9.32
CA THR A 154 1.34 -0.94 9.30
C THR A 154 0.48 -0.44 8.14
N CYS A 155 -0.49 -1.27 7.76
CA CYS A 155 -1.51 -0.97 6.75
C CYS A 155 -2.88 -0.72 7.40
N SER A 156 -3.69 0.17 6.82
CA SER A 156 -5.07 0.43 7.27
C SER A 156 -6.12 -0.28 6.42
N ILE A 157 -5.71 -0.99 5.36
CA ILE A 157 -6.63 -1.45 4.32
C ILE A 157 -7.11 -2.88 4.60
N ARG A 158 -6.24 -3.81 4.98
CA ARG A 158 -6.62 -5.23 5.10
C ARG A 158 -7.44 -5.50 6.37
N GLU A 159 -8.52 -6.28 6.23
CA GLU A 159 -9.32 -6.77 7.36
C GLU A 159 -8.46 -7.67 8.27
N GLY A 160 -8.68 -7.60 9.59
CA GLY A 160 -7.89 -8.31 10.60
C GLY A 160 -6.43 -7.85 10.75
N ALA A 161 -5.95 -6.89 9.94
CA ALA A 161 -4.63 -6.30 10.13
C ALA A 161 -4.55 -5.54 11.46
N GLU A 162 -5.62 -4.82 11.81
CA GLU A 162 -5.70 -4.04 13.04
C GLU A 162 -5.62 -4.93 14.29
N GLU A 163 -6.41 -6.00 14.38
CA GLU A 163 -6.39 -6.95 15.51
C GLU A 163 -5.02 -7.60 15.73
N LYS A 164 -4.33 -7.96 14.63
CA LYS A 164 -2.96 -8.50 14.70
C LYS A 164 -2.00 -7.49 15.29
N ILE A 165 -2.10 -6.21 14.91
CA ILE A 165 -1.26 -5.16 15.48
C ILE A 165 -1.59 -4.96 16.96
N TRP A 166 -2.86 -4.93 17.36
CA TRP A 166 -3.23 -4.84 18.77
C TRP A 166 -2.63 -5.97 19.61
N SER A 167 -2.78 -7.22 19.17
CA SER A 167 -2.18 -8.39 19.83
C SER A 167 -0.64 -8.28 19.94
N LYS A 168 0.02 -7.81 18.87
CA LYS A 168 1.46 -7.56 18.87
C LYS A 168 1.86 -6.47 19.86
N LEU A 169 1.14 -5.36 19.91
CA LEU A 169 1.39 -4.25 20.85
C LEU A 169 1.25 -4.70 22.30
N HIS A 170 0.25 -5.52 22.65
CA HIS A 170 0.12 -6.07 24.00
C HIS A 170 1.34 -6.92 24.39
N THR A 171 1.85 -7.73 23.46
CA THR A 171 3.06 -8.54 23.68
C THR A 171 4.29 -7.65 23.91
N LEU A 172 4.46 -6.62 23.07
CA LEU A 172 5.58 -5.67 23.16
C LEU A 172 5.52 -4.80 24.42
N LYS A 173 4.31 -4.43 24.89
CA LYS A 173 4.11 -3.73 26.16
C LYS A 173 4.60 -4.55 27.34
N GLY A 174 4.35 -5.86 27.32
CA GLY A 174 4.89 -6.80 28.31
C GLY A 174 6.42 -6.80 28.35
N LEU A 175 7.07 -6.81 27.18
CA LEU A 175 8.54 -6.72 27.05
C LEU A 175 9.08 -5.37 27.52
N LYS A 176 8.43 -4.26 27.14
CA LYS A 176 8.78 -2.91 27.57
C LYS A 176 8.74 -2.77 29.09
N ARG A 177 7.74 -3.36 29.76
CA ARG A 177 7.63 -3.35 31.23
C ARG A 177 8.73 -4.17 31.93
N LYS A 178 9.18 -5.27 31.31
CA LYS A 178 10.29 -6.09 31.84
C LYS A 178 11.64 -5.37 31.72
N ARG A 179 11.79 -4.48 30.73
CA ARG A 179 12.97 -3.63 30.59
C ARG A 179 12.90 -2.46 31.58
N GLY A 180 13.95 -2.30 32.39
CA GLY A 180 14.04 -1.23 33.38
C GLY A 180 14.30 0.15 32.77
N LYS A 181 14.28 1.20 33.60
CA LYS A 181 14.45 2.60 33.20
C LYS A 181 15.83 2.96 32.61
N ARG A 182 16.85 2.11 32.79
CA ARG A 182 18.21 2.35 32.28
C ARG A 182 18.32 2.22 30.76
N ASN A 183 17.48 1.41 30.12
CA ASN A 183 17.40 1.31 28.66
C ASN A 183 15.94 1.01 28.23
N PRO A 184 15.05 2.01 28.23
CA PRO A 184 13.65 1.82 27.95
C PRO A 184 13.44 1.51 26.47
N LEU A 185 12.79 0.39 26.17
CA LEU A 185 12.37 0.05 24.81
C LEU A 185 11.38 1.10 24.29
N LYS A 186 11.70 1.70 23.14
CA LYS A 186 10.78 2.60 22.44
C LYS A 186 9.96 1.81 21.42
N LEU A 187 8.66 2.06 21.39
CA LEU A 187 7.70 1.39 20.52
C LEU A 187 7.02 2.40 19.59
N GLY A 188 7.09 2.16 18.29
CA GLY A 188 6.48 3.02 17.28
C GLY A 188 5.51 2.29 16.36
N ILE A 189 4.42 2.97 15.96
CA ILE A 189 3.54 2.54 14.88
C ILE A 189 3.66 3.53 13.74
N LEU A 190 3.89 2.99 12.54
CA LEU A 190 4.12 3.74 11.31
C LEU A 190 3.10 3.38 10.23
N GLY A 191 2.96 4.26 9.24
CA GLY A 191 2.21 3.98 8.01
C GLY A 191 0.73 4.33 8.10
N CYS A 192 -0.09 3.77 7.20
CA CYS A 192 -1.48 4.20 7.04
C CYS A 192 -2.35 3.98 8.29
N MET A 193 -2.07 2.94 9.08
CA MET A 193 -2.84 2.70 10.32
C MET A 193 -2.54 3.76 11.38
N ALA A 194 -1.31 4.28 11.41
CA ALA A 194 -0.88 5.34 12.32
C ALA A 194 -1.71 6.61 12.12
N GLU A 195 -1.97 7.01 10.87
CA GLU A 195 -2.87 8.14 10.56
C GLU A 195 -4.29 7.85 11.08
N ARG A 196 -4.83 6.67 10.76
CA ARG A 196 -6.24 6.37 11.01
C ARG A 196 -6.57 6.24 12.50
N LEU A 197 -5.71 5.55 13.25
CA LEU A 197 -5.98 5.13 14.63
C LEU A 197 -5.30 6.00 15.68
N LYS A 198 -4.70 7.14 15.30
CA LYS A 198 -3.93 8.01 16.21
C LYS A 198 -4.64 8.28 17.53
N THR A 199 -5.91 8.66 17.50
CA THR A 199 -6.71 8.99 18.69
C THR A 199 -6.92 7.77 19.58
N LYS A 200 -7.28 6.61 18.99
CA LYS A 200 -7.46 5.36 19.74
C LYS A 200 -6.14 4.90 20.39
N ILE A 201 -5.02 5.04 19.69
CA ILE A 201 -3.69 4.65 20.17
C ILE A 201 -3.19 5.56 21.30
N LEU A 202 -3.37 6.88 21.17
CA LEU A 202 -2.86 7.87 22.14
C LEU A 202 -3.72 7.96 23.40
N GLU A 203 -5.04 8.01 23.26
CA GLU A 203 -5.93 8.34 24.37
C GLU A 203 -6.31 7.12 25.20
N LYS A 204 -6.58 5.98 24.57
CA LYS A 204 -7.15 4.82 25.27
C LYS A 204 -6.11 3.93 25.93
N GLU A 205 -5.00 3.65 25.24
CA GLU A 205 -4.14 2.52 25.60
C GLU A 205 -2.69 2.93 25.96
N LYS A 206 -2.27 4.15 25.58
CA LYS A 206 -0.92 4.73 25.81
C LYS A 206 0.21 3.71 25.64
N MET A 207 0.11 2.90 24.58
CA MET A 207 1.00 1.75 24.39
C MET A 207 2.30 2.08 23.67
N VAL A 208 2.32 3.19 22.94
CA VAL A 208 3.39 3.53 22.00
C VAL A 208 4.00 4.87 22.33
N ASP A 209 5.27 5.00 22.01
CA ASP A 209 6.03 6.23 22.16
C ASP A 209 5.99 7.05 20.86
N ILE A 210 5.80 6.40 19.70
CA ILE A 210 5.90 7.06 18.39
C ILE A 210 4.73 6.69 17.50
N ILE A 211 4.14 7.70 16.86
CA ILE A 211 3.15 7.53 15.80
C ILE A 211 3.58 8.36 14.61
N CYS A 212 3.83 7.70 13.48
CA CYS A 212 4.34 8.37 12.29
C CYS A 212 3.57 7.98 11.03
N GLY A 213 2.99 8.97 10.35
CA GLY A 213 2.28 8.80 9.09
C GLY A 213 3.21 8.52 7.91
N PRO A 214 2.64 8.12 6.76
CA PRO A 214 3.43 7.73 5.58
C PRO A 214 4.20 8.87 4.91
N ASP A 215 3.86 10.13 5.18
CA ASP A 215 4.53 11.31 4.61
C ASP A 215 5.46 12.02 5.62
N ALA A 216 5.72 11.38 6.77
CA ALA A 216 6.47 11.98 7.88
C ALA A 216 7.73 11.19 8.30
N TYR A 217 8.20 10.22 7.49
CA TYR A 217 9.32 9.35 7.88
C TYR A 217 10.64 10.10 8.07
N ARG A 218 10.85 11.23 7.39
CA ARG A 218 12.03 12.11 7.64
C ARG A 218 12.12 12.59 9.07
N ASP A 219 10.97 12.72 9.71
CA ASP A 219 10.83 13.24 11.05
C ASP A 219 11.18 12.19 12.13
N LEU A 220 11.36 10.92 11.75
CA LEU A 220 11.59 9.83 12.69
C LEU A 220 12.78 10.05 13.63
N PRO A 221 13.96 10.52 13.18
CA PRO A 221 15.07 10.83 14.09
C PRO A 221 14.66 11.86 15.15
N ARG A 222 13.94 12.92 14.78
CA ARG A 222 13.42 13.92 15.71
C ARG A 222 12.42 13.32 16.70
N LEU A 223 11.45 12.54 16.22
CA LEU A 223 10.44 11.88 17.07
C LEU A 223 11.10 10.92 18.09
N LEU A 224 12.08 10.13 17.65
CA LEU A 224 12.84 9.21 18.51
C LEU A 224 13.63 9.94 19.61
N SER A 225 14.11 11.13 19.29
CA SER A 225 14.90 11.96 20.21
C SER A 225 14.00 12.65 21.24
N ASN A 226 12.87 13.23 20.81
CA ASN A 226 11.91 13.90 21.70
C ASN A 226 11.31 12.96 22.74
N THR A 227 10.94 11.73 22.35
CA THR A 227 10.43 10.73 23.32
C THR A 227 11.44 10.36 24.41
N SER A 228 12.73 10.63 24.19
CA SER A 228 13.78 10.39 25.19
C SER A 228 13.89 11.55 26.18
N ALA A 229 13.39 12.74 25.82
CA ALA A 229 13.47 13.96 26.63
C ALA A 229 12.20 14.22 27.45
N THR A 230 11.00 14.00 26.89
CA THR A 230 9.73 14.43 27.50
C THR A 230 8.89 13.30 28.14
N ASP A 231 9.29 12.03 27.96
CA ASP A 231 8.48 10.84 28.31
C ASP A 231 7.06 10.80 27.71
N GLU A 232 6.74 11.73 26.79
CA GLU A 232 5.47 11.80 26.07
C GLU A 232 5.55 11.15 24.69
N ALA A 233 4.42 10.65 24.21
CA ALA A 233 4.33 10.08 22.87
C ALA A 233 4.50 11.18 21.82
N SER A 234 5.45 10.98 20.89
CA SER A 234 5.70 11.88 19.77
C SER A 234 4.91 11.45 18.54
N VAL A 235 4.23 12.42 17.91
CA VAL A 235 3.25 12.14 16.85
C VAL A 235 3.50 13.05 15.66
N ASN A 236 3.68 12.48 14.47
CA ASN A 236 3.58 13.21 13.23
C ASN A 236 2.85 12.37 12.18
N VAL A 237 1.62 12.77 11.86
CA VAL A 237 0.78 12.12 10.85
C VAL A 237 0.27 13.12 9.81
N GLN A 238 0.92 14.28 9.71
CA GLN A 238 0.54 15.29 8.74
C GLN A 238 0.80 14.78 7.33
N LEU A 239 -0.18 14.98 6.44
CA LEU A 239 -0.06 14.61 5.04
C LEU A 239 0.54 15.77 4.28
N SER A 240 1.63 15.51 3.56
CA SER A 240 2.33 16.53 2.78
C SER A 240 1.71 16.68 1.38
N MET A 241 1.75 17.90 0.83
CA MET A 241 1.36 18.15 -0.56
C MET A 241 2.48 17.85 -1.56
N GLU A 242 3.71 17.66 -1.10
CA GLU A 242 4.90 17.58 -1.97
C GLU A 242 5.77 16.34 -1.70
N GLU A 243 5.70 15.73 -0.51
CA GLU A 243 6.61 14.63 -0.15
C GLU A 243 6.43 13.39 -1.05
N THR A 244 7.56 12.92 -1.58
CA THR A 244 7.70 11.75 -2.47
C THR A 244 8.91 10.88 -2.14
N TYR A 245 9.80 11.33 -1.24
CA TYR A 245 11.10 10.74 -0.90
C TYR A 245 12.06 10.62 -2.09
N ALA A 246 11.96 11.52 -3.08
CA ALA A 246 12.76 11.48 -4.31
C ALA A 246 14.29 11.49 -4.10
N ASP A 247 14.77 12.14 -3.04
CA ASP A 247 16.18 12.24 -2.65
C ASP A 247 16.65 11.11 -1.71
N VAL A 248 15.78 10.15 -1.38
CA VAL A 248 16.11 9.02 -0.50
C VAL A 248 16.21 7.75 -1.33
N ILE A 249 17.45 7.34 -1.64
CA ILE A 249 17.71 6.01 -2.20
C ILE A 249 17.46 4.96 -1.11
N PRO A 250 16.50 4.02 -1.27
CA PRO A 250 16.19 3.01 -0.26
C PRO A 250 17.35 2.03 -0.07
N VAL A 251 17.60 1.62 1.18
CA VAL A 251 18.58 0.58 1.49
C VAL A 251 17.86 -0.76 1.53
N ARG A 252 18.21 -1.65 0.60
CA ARG A 252 17.55 -2.96 0.48
C ARG A 252 17.74 -3.81 1.72
N LEU A 253 16.65 -4.36 2.23
CA LEU A 253 16.72 -5.26 3.39
C LEU A 253 17.14 -6.68 3.02
N ASN A 254 17.02 -7.06 1.75
CA ASN A 254 17.43 -8.33 1.20
C ASN A 254 18.36 -8.14 -0.01
N PRO A 255 19.68 -7.98 0.20
CA PRO A 255 20.63 -7.67 -0.87
C PRO A 255 20.76 -8.78 -1.93
N GLY A 256 20.33 -10.02 -1.64
CA GLY A 256 20.31 -11.13 -2.60
C GLY A 256 19.02 -11.25 -3.42
N SER A 257 18.04 -10.35 -3.24
CA SER A 257 16.78 -10.43 -3.98
C SER A 257 16.98 -10.09 -5.45
N VAL A 258 16.48 -10.96 -6.32
CA VAL A 258 16.43 -10.75 -7.79
C VAL A 258 15.37 -9.72 -8.18
N SER A 259 14.45 -9.39 -7.27
CA SER A 259 13.37 -8.41 -7.48
C SER A 259 13.43 -7.25 -6.50
N ALA A 260 12.94 -6.08 -6.95
CA ALA A 260 12.83 -4.87 -6.16
C ALA A 260 11.53 -4.11 -6.41
N PHE A 261 11.11 -3.34 -5.42
CA PHE A 261 9.98 -2.41 -5.53
C PHE A 261 10.51 -0.99 -5.66
N VAL A 262 9.93 -0.19 -6.55
CA VAL A 262 10.30 1.22 -6.73
C VAL A 262 9.05 2.07 -6.66
N SER A 263 8.93 2.91 -5.64
CA SER A 263 7.80 3.84 -5.54
C SER A 263 7.99 5.02 -6.50
N ILE A 264 7.06 5.14 -7.46
CA ILE A 264 7.06 6.22 -8.47
C ILE A 264 6.12 7.36 -8.10
N MET A 265 5.20 7.12 -7.16
CA MET A 265 4.22 8.11 -6.73
C MET A 265 3.58 7.73 -5.39
N ARG A 266 2.95 8.72 -4.74
CA ARG A 266 2.21 8.57 -3.48
C ARG A 266 0.84 9.26 -3.58
N GLY A 267 -0.12 8.76 -2.82
CA GLY A 267 -1.47 9.33 -2.75
C GLY A 267 -2.34 8.96 -3.95
N CYS A 268 -3.63 9.30 -3.88
CA CYS A 268 -4.61 8.92 -4.89
C CYS A 268 -5.72 9.97 -4.99
N ASP A 269 -5.99 10.45 -6.21
CA ASP A 269 -7.06 11.44 -6.44
C ASP A 269 -8.41 10.80 -6.82
N ASN A 270 -8.52 9.48 -7.02
CA ASN A 270 -9.76 8.82 -7.52
C ASN A 270 -10.98 8.91 -6.57
N MET A 271 -10.78 9.12 -5.27
CA MET A 271 -11.78 9.08 -4.18
C MET A 271 -12.96 8.11 -4.38
N CYS A 272 -12.68 6.85 -4.71
CA CYS A 272 -13.70 5.80 -4.71
C CYS A 272 -14.39 5.74 -3.34
N THR A 273 -15.70 5.50 -3.31
CA THR A 273 -16.52 5.74 -2.12
C THR A 273 -16.12 4.94 -0.90
N TYR A 274 -15.58 3.74 -1.12
CA TYR A 274 -15.11 2.80 -0.11
C TYR A 274 -13.63 2.98 0.27
N CYS A 275 -12.89 3.82 -0.46
CA CYS A 275 -11.43 3.85 -0.37
C CYS A 275 -10.96 4.87 0.68
N ILE A 276 -10.14 4.39 1.64
CA ILE A 276 -9.55 5.23 2.70
C ILE A 276 -8.22 5.88 2.30
N VAL A 277 -7.63 5.45 1.17
CA VAL A 277 -6.28 5.84 0.75
C VAL A 277 -6.10 7.36 0.64
N PRO A 278 -7.02 8.14 0.05
CA PRO A 278 -6.82 9.60 -0.06
C PRO A 278 -6.70 10.30 1.30
N PHE A 279 -7.31 9.73 2.35
CA PHE A 279 -7.28 10.28 3.71
C PHE A 279 -6.09 9.80 4.54
N THR A 280 -5.39 8.75 4.08
CA THR A 280 -4.24 8.16 4.82
C THR A 280 -2.91 8.36 4.12
N ARG A 281 -2.91 8.67 2.81
CA ARG A 281 -1.71 8.97 2.00
C ARG A 281 -1.83 10.29 1.24
N GLY A 282 -2.90 11.05 1.40
CA GLY A 282 -3.07 12.36 0.78
C GLY A 282 -3.35 12.30 -0.73
N ARG A 283 -3.23 13.48 -1.33
CA ARG A 283 -3.40 13.70 -2.77
C ARG A 283 -2.27 13.11 -3.59
N GLU A 284 -2.56 12.84 -4.85
CA GLU A 284 -1.62 12.22 -5.76
C GLU A 284 -0.41 13.10 -6.11
N ARG A 285 0.78 12.58 -5.86
CA ARG A 285 2.09 13.21 -6.08
C ARG A 285 3.01 12.22 -6.82
N SER A 286 3.55 12.64 -7.95
CA SER A 286 4.51 11.84 -8.72
C SER A 286 5.93 12.24 -8.37
N ARG A 287 6.80 11.23 -8.27
CA ARG A 287 8.24 11.42 -8.11
C ARG A 287 8.85 11.85 -9.46
N PRO A 288 9.84 12.76 -9.48
CA PRO A 288 10.52 13.15 -10.72
C PRO A 288 11.09 11.94 -11.47
N ILE A 289 11.01 11.97 -12.79
CA ILE A 289 11.44 10.83 -13.63
C ILE A 289 12.93 10.53 -13.43
N THR A 290 13.77 11.56 -13.35
CA THR A 290 15.23 11.44 -13.18
C THR A 290 15.58 10.62 -11.94
N SER A 291 14.96 10.95 -10.81
CA SER A 291 15.15 10.25 -9.54
C SER A 291 14.70 8.77 -9.61
N ILE A 292 13.63 8.46 -10.36
CA ILE A 292 13.21 7.06 -10.57
C ILE A 292 14.24 6.31 -11.42
N LEU A 293 14.73 6.93 -12.49
CA LEU A 293 15.72 6.32 -13.39
C LEU A 293 17.05 6.06 -12.66
N GLU A 294 17.52 6.99 -11.82
CA GLU A 294 18.72 6.83 -11.00
C GLU A 294 18.63 5.64 -10.04
N GLU A 295 17.49 5.46 -9.37
CA GLU A 295 17.27 4.30 -8.51
C GLU A 295 17.26 2.99 -9.30
N ILE A 296 16.60 2.96 -10.45
CA ILE A 296 16.54 1.75 -11.30
C ILE A 296 17.90 1.42 -11.90
N HIS A 297 18.69 2.41 -12.31
CA HIS A 297 20.10 2.22 -12.70
C HIS A 297 20.90 1.57 -11.57
N THR A 298 20.79 2.10 -10.36
CA THR A 298 21.47 1.54 -9.18
C THR A 298 21.04 0.09 -8.92
N LEU A 299 19.75 -0.23 -9.08
CA LEU A 299 19.24 -1.60 -8.93
C LEU A 299 19.77 -2.52 -10.04
N ALA A 300 19.88 -2.02 -11.28
CA ALA A 300 20.46 -2.77 -12.39
C ALA A 300 21.93 -3.13 -12.12
N ASP A 301 22.71 -2.17 -11.63
CA ASP A 301 24.13 -2.37 -11.28
C ASP A 301 24.31 -3.37 -10.13
N GLN A 302 23.32 -3.46 -9.22
CA GLN A 302 23.26 -4.46 -8.15
C GLN A 302 22.79 -5.84 -8.63
N GLY A 303 22.52 -6.02 -9.92
CA GLY A 303 22.10 -7.30 -10.49
C GLY A 303 20.62 -7.65 -10.30
N VAL A 304 19.76 -6.67 -9.96
CA VAL A 304 18.30 -6.88 -9.93
C VAL A 304 17.79 -7.16 -11.35
N LYS A 305 16.88 -8.12 -11.47
CA LYS A 305 16.33 -8.61 -12.75
C LYS A 305 14.83 -8.37 -12.91
N ASP A 306 14.12 -7.97 -11.87
CA ASP A 306 12.69 -7.67 -11.90
C ASP A 306 12.36 -6.47 -11.01
N VAL A 307 11.90 -5.37 -11.59
CA VAL A 307 11.48 -4.16 -10.89
C VAL A 307 9.97 -4.01 -11.03
N THR A 308 9.29 -3.84 -9.91
CA THR A 308 7.86 -3.49 -9.88
C THR A 308 7.68 -2.03 -9.44
N LEU A 309 7.17 -1.20 -10.36
CA LEU A 309 6.78 0.17 -10.10
C LEU A 309 5.53 0.22 -9.20
N LEU A 310 5.63 0.95 -8.10
CA LEU A 310 4.60 1.06 -7.08
C LEU A 310 4.00 2.46 -6.99
N GLY A 311 2.70 2.49 -6.74
CA GLY A 311 1.89 3.68 -6.51
C GLY A 311 0.49 3.28 -6.05
N GLN A 312 -0.35 4.24 -5.69
CA GLN A 312 -1.76 3.97 -5.41
C GLN A 312 -2.64 4.06 -6.67
N ASN A 313 -2.15 4.76 -7.70
CA ASN A 313 -2.72 4.79 -9.04
C ASN A 313 -1.59 4.93 -10.07
N VAL A 314 -0.80 3.88 -10.32
CA VAL A 314 0.48 4.00 -11.05
C VAL A 314 0.37 4.63 -12.44
N ASN A 315 -0.72 4.37 -13.15
CA ASN A 315 -0.90 4.83 -14.52
C ASN A 315 -1.50 6.24 -14.63
N SER A 316 -1.81 6.91 -13.51
CA SER A 316 -2.00 8.38 -13.49
C SER A 316 -0.70 9.14 -13.23
N TYR A 317 0.45 8.46 -13.18
CA TYR A 317 1.76 9.09 -13.01
C TYR A 317 1.94 10.27 -13.97
N ARG A 318 2.35 11.40 -13.41
CA ARG A 318 2.62 12.63 -14.13
C ARG A 318 3.70 13.46 -13.44
N ASP A 319 4.88 13.50 -14.02
CA ASP A 319 5.98 14.35 -13.57
C ASP A 319 5.85 15.76 -14.16
N ILE A 320 5.50 16.73 -13.32
CA ILE A 320 5.35 18.14 -13.70
C ILE A 320 6.66 18.94 -13.62
N THR A 321 7.75 18.34 -13.12
CA THR A 321 9.05 19.02 -12.98
C THR A 321 9.77 19.18 -14.31
N SER A 322 9.45 18.33 -15.29
CA SER A 322 10.05 18.34 -16.62
C SER A 322 8.98 18.32 -17.72
N GLY A 323 8.96 19.37 -18.53
CA GLY A 323 8.14 19.45 -19.76
C GLY A 323 6.81 20.20 -19.62
N HIS A 324 6.62 21.23 -20.44
CA HIS A 324 5.32 21.83 -20.72
C HIS A 324 4.71 21.10 -21.93
N SER A 325 3.97 20.03 -21.68
CA SER A 325 3.04 19.48 -22.69
C SER A 325 1.68 20.16 -22.51
N GLU A 326 1.05 20.58 -23.60
CA GLU A 326 -0.33 21.08 -23.57
C GLU A 326 -1.34 19.94 -23.74
N ASP A 327 -0.87 18.69 -23.83
CA ASP A 327 -1.72 17.54 -24.11
C ASP A 327 -2.66 17.25 -22.94
N VAL A 328 -3.94 17.20 -23.28
CA VAL A 328 -4.99 16.79 -22.35
C VAL A 328 -4.85 15.29 -22.07
N THR A 329 -5.00 14.90 -20.81
CA THR A 329 -5.02 13.49 -20.41
C THR A 329 -6.19 12.78 -21.11
N GLN A 330 -5.89 11.93 -22.10
CA GLN A 330 -6.88 11.03 -22.66
C GLN A 330 -7.16 9.89 -21.68
N LEU A 331 -8.44 9.70 -21.36
CA LEU A 331 -8.95 8.57 -20.59
C LEU A 331 -9.35 7.43 -21.54
N SER A 332 -9.45 6.23 -21.00
CA SER A 332 -10.04 5.09 -21.70
C SER A 332 -11.46 5.41 -22.20
N THR A 333 -11.83 4.91 -23.38
CA THR A 333 -13.14 5.16 -23.99
C THR A 333 -14.30 4.73 -23.09
N GLY A 334 -15.26 5.62 -22.84
CA GLY A 334 -16.41 5.35 -21.96
C GLY A 334 -16.13 5.51 -20.47
N PHE A 335 -14.95 6.04 -20.10
CA PHE A 335 -14.60 6.38 -18.72
C PHE A 335 -14.69 7.88 -18.49
N SER A 336 -15.00 8.24 -17.25
CA SER A 336 -15.11 9.63 -16.80
C SER A 336 -14.37 9.81 -15.48
N THR A 337 -14.05 11.06 -15.15
CA THR A 337 -13.46 11.39 -13.87
C THR A 337 -14.06 12.69 -13.32
N VAL A 338 -14.24 12.74 -12.00
CA VAL A 338 -14.79 13.91 -11.30
C VAL A 338 -13.69 14.93 -10.97
N TYR A 339 -12.43 14.56 -11.14
CA TYR A 339 -11.28 15.39 -10.80
C TYR A 339 -10.79 16.17 -12.01
N LYS A 340 -10.33 17.40 -11.76
CA LYS A 340 -9.71 18.21 -12.80
C LYS A 340 -8.49 17.46 -13.36
N PRO A 341 -8.47 17.13 -14.67
CA PRO A 341 -7.31 16.52 -15.28
C PRO A 341 -6.08 17.42 -15.07
N LYS A 342 -4.96 16.81 -14.69
CA LYS A 342 -3.68 17.51 -14.63
C LYS A 342 -3.21 17.77 -16.07
N MET A 343 -2.63 18.95 -16.29
CA MET A 343 -2.10 19.40 -17.59
C MET A 343 -0.57 19.34 -17.58
N GLY A 344 0.03 18.96 -18.71
CA GLY A 344 1.48 18.95 -18.91
C GLY A 344 2.29 17.97 -18.06
N GLY A 345 3.61 18.01 -18.20
CA GLY A 345 4.50 17.02 -17.60
C GLY A 345 4.54 15.67 -18.32
N GLN A 346 5.55 14.87 -17.97
CA GLN A 346 5.75 13.53 -18.54
C GLN A 346 4.78 12.51 -17.94
N ARG A 347 4.14 11.71 -18.79
CA ARG A 347 3.10 10.73 -18.40
C ARG A 347 3.68 9.34 -18.16
N PHE A 348 2.83 8.43 -17.68
CA PHE A 348 3.19 7.04 -17.41
C PHE A 348 3.80 6.30 -18.60
N ALA A 349 3.32 6.49 -19.84
CA ALA A 349 3.90 5.85 -21.03
C ALA A 349 5.37 6.27 -21.26
N ALA A 350 5.66 7.57 -21.09
CA ALA A 350 7.03 8.08 -21.19
C ALA A 350 7.94 7.51 -20.09
N LEU A 351 7.43 7.42 -18.84
CA LEU A 351 8.15 6.76 -17.75
C LEU A 351 8.44 5.28 -18.07
N LEU A 352 7.42 4.52 -18.49
CA LEU A 352 7.58 3.10 -18.84
C LEU A 352 8.64 2.90 -19.93
N LYS A 353 8.59 3.73 -20.97
CA LYS A 353 9.59 3.73 -22.05
C LYS A 353 11.00 4.01 -21.51
N ALA A 354 11.16 5.06 -20.72
CA ALA A 354 12.48 5.44 -20.18
C ALA A 354 13.05 4.36 -19.26
N VAL A 355 12.21 3.76 -18.40
CA VAL A 355 12.60 2.68 -17.49
C VAL A 355 12.99 1.41 -18.26
N ALA A 356 12.22 1.03 -19.28
CA ALA A 356 12.50 -0.15 -20.09
C ALA A 356 13.84 -0.07 -20.85
N GLN A 357 14.29 1.15 -21.17
CA GLN A 357 15.55 1.38 -21.89
C GLN A 357 16.79 1.27 -21.00
N ILE A 358 16.66 1.34 -19.66
CA ILE A 358 17.80 1.25 -18.73
C ILE A 358 18.53 -0.08 -18.88
N ASN A 359 17.77 -1.18 -18.87
CA ASN A 359 18.33 -2.53 -18.97
C ASN A 359 17.32 -3.48 -19.67
N PRO A 360 17.57 -3.86 -20.93
CA PRO A 360 16.73 -4.80 -21.68
C PRO A 360 16.59 -6.19 -21.02
N GLU A 361 17.50 -6.55 -20.11
CA GLU A 361 17.50 -7.81 -19.36
C GLU A 361 16.85 -7.69 -17.97
N MET A 362 16.21 -6.55 -17.68
CA MET A 362 15.45 -6.34 -16.45
C MET A 362 13.96 -6.26 -16.76
N ARG A 363 13.17 -7.14 -16.13
CA ARG A 363 11.71 -7.10 -16.22
C ARG A 363 11.15 -5.88 -15.51
N ILE A 364 10.23 -5.20 -16.18
CA ILE A 364 9.50 -4.06 -15.65
C ILE A 364 8.03 -4.48 -15.46
N ARG A 365 7.54 -4.29 -14.23
CA ARG A 365 6.15 -4.52 -13.83
C ARG A 365 5.59 -3.27 -13.18
N PHE A 366 4.29 -3.22 -13.07
CA PHE A 366 3.59 -2.21 -12.28
C PHE A 366 2.32 -2.82 -11.69
N THR A 367 1.82 -2.23 -10.60
CA THR A 367 0.60 -2.68 -9.95
C THR A 367 -0.23 -1.51 -9.43
N SER A 368 -1.47 -1.77 -9.06
CA SER A 368 -2.44 -0.75 -8.65
C SER A 368 -2.72 0.35 -9.71
N PRO A 369 -2.86 0.04 -11.01
CA PRO A 369 -3.38 1.01 -11.97
C PRO A 369 -4.91 1.14 -11.87
N HIS A 370 -5.46 2.23 -12.39
CA HIS A 370 -6.88 2.44 -12.55
C HIS A 370 -7.33 2.20 -14.01
N PRO A 371 -8.44 1.48 -14.27
CA PRO A 371 -8.91 1.18 -15.63
C PRO A 371 -9.12 2.41 -16.54
N LYS A 372 -9.47 3.56 -15.96
CA LYS A 372 -9.67 4.82 -16.69
C LYS A 372 -8.38 5.38 -17.34
N ASP A 373 -7.21 5.02 -16.80
CA ASP A 373 -5.91 5.60 -17.15
C ASP A 373 -5.10 4.63 -18.06
N PHE A 374 -5.78 3.89 -18.94
CA PHE A 374 -5.18 2.97 -19.92
C PHE A 374 -5.47 3.41 -21.37
N PRO A 375 -4.86 4.51 -21.84
CA PRO A 375 -4.89 4.85 -23.26
C PRO A 375 -4.07 3.85 -24.08
N ASP A 376 -4.34 3.77 -25.39
CA ASP A 376 -3.65 2.86 -26.31
C ASP A 376 -2.13 3.02 -26.28
N GLU A 377 -1.63 4.25 -26.10
CA GLU A 377 -0.20 4.56 -25.96
C GLU A 377 0.51 3.71 -24.88
N VAL A 378 -0.15 3.44 -23.74
CA VAL A 378 0.42 2.61 -22.67
C VAL A 378 0.49 1.15 -23.13
N LEU A 379 -0.53 0.66 -23.82
CA LEU A 379 -0.61 -0.72 -24.32
C LEU A 379 0.41 -0.96 -25.44
N GLU A 380 0.54 0.00 -26.35
CA GLU A 380 1.56 0.00 -27.41
C GLU A 380 2.98 0.05 -26.81
N THR A 381 3.19 0.82 -25.73
CA THR A 381 4.48 0.82 -25.01
C THR A 381 4.79 -0.55 -24.43
N ILE A 382 3.81 -1.22 -23.80
CA ILE A 382 4.00 -2.60 -23.29
C ILE A 382 4.32 -3.56 -24.44
N LEU A 383 3.66 -3.43 -25.60
CA LEU A 383 3.91 -4.28 -26.77
C LEU A 383 5.32 -4.08 -27.35
N ASN A 384 5.79 -2.83 -27.42
CA ASN A 384 7.03 -2.46 -28.10
C ASN A 384 8.31 -2.80 -27.30
N TYR A 385 8.20 -2.98 -25.98
CA TYR A 385 9.34 -3.26 -25.11
C TYR A 385 9.20 -4.65 -24.46
N PRO A 386 9.93 -5.67 -24.94
CA PRO A 386 9.78 -7.06 -24.46
C PRO A 386 10.05 -7.26 -22.97
N ASN A 387 10.80 -6.35 -22.35
CA ASN A 387 11.10 -6.40 -20.93
C ASN A 387 10.01 -5.74 -20.06
N ILE A 388 9.02 -5.05 -20.65
CA ILE A 388 7.80 -4.66 -19.95
C ILE A 388 6.85 -5.86 -19.98
N CYS A 389 6.60 -6.45 -18.82
CA CYS A 389 5.81 -7.67 -18.74
C CYS A 389 4.35 -7.44 -19.16
N LYS A 390 3.79 -8.33 -19.99
CA LYS A 390 2.35 -8.40 -20.36
C LYS A 390 1.45 -8.87 -19.21
N GLN A 391 1.59 -8.25 -18.04
CA GLN A 391 0.79 -8.50 -16.85
C GLN A 391 0.05 -7.21 -16.48
N ILE A 392 -1.25 -7.15 -16.75
CA ILE A 392 -2.07 -5.97 -16.44
C ILE A 392 -2.99 -6.30 -15.26
N HIS A 393 -2.82 -5.56 -14.18
CA HIS A 393 -3.83 -5.47 -13.14
C HIS A 393 -4.90 -4.48 -13.58
N LEU A 394 -6.15 -4.89 -13.64
CA LEU A 394 -7.27 -4.09 -14.10
C LEU A 394 -8.42 -4.26 -13.09
N PRO A 395 -8.42 -3.48 -11.99
CA PRO A 395 -9.36 -3.72 -10.90
C PRO A 395 -10.78 -3.29 -11.29
N ALA A 396 -11.65 -4.26 -11.56
CA ALA A 396 -13.05 -4.05 -11.88
C ALA A 396 -13.85 -3.58 -10.65
N GLN A 397 -13.57 -4.15 -9.48
CA GLN A 397 -14.26 -3.97 -8.19
C GLN A 397 -15.66 -4.61 -8.13
N SER A 398 -16.47 -4.46 -9.17
CA SER A 398 -17.77 -5.13 -9.36
C SER A 398 -18.06 -5.30 -10.86
N GLY A 399 -18.92 -6.27 -11.21
CA GLY A 399 -19.41 -6.42 -12.58
C GLY A 399 -20.74 -5.74 -12.86
N ASN A 400 -21.34 -5.03 -11.90
CA ASN A 400 -22.64 -4.38 -12.08
C ASN A 400 -22.51 -2.84 -12.17
N SER A 401 -23.10 -2.23 -13.20
CA SER A 401 -22.98 -0.80 -13.46
C SER A 401 -23.59 0.10 -12.37
N GLN A 402 -24.65 -0.34 -11.69
CA GLN A 402 -25.24 0.42 -10.57
C GLN A 402 -24.32 0.40 -9.34
N VAL A 403 -23.77 -0.77 -9.01
CA VAL A 403 -22.78 -0.92 -7.93
C VAL A 403 -21.52 -0.12 -8.24
N LEU A 404 -21.01 -0.16 -9.47
CA LEU A 404 -19.85 0.65 -9.92
C LEU A 404 -20.10 2.15 -9.79
N SER A 405 -21.33 2.61 -10.07
CA SER A 405 -21.74 4.00 -9.85
C SER A 405 -21.73 4.37 -8.37
N ALA A 406 -22.31 3.53 -7.51
CA ALA A 406 -22.29 3.72 -6.05
C ALA A 406 -20.87 3.68 -5.45
N MET A 407 -19.98 2.89 -6.07
CA MET A 407 -18.54 2.85 -5.77
C MET A 407 -17.78 4.10 -6.24
N GLY A 408 -18.37 4.92 -7.10
CA GLY A 408 -17.74 6.12 -7.66
C GLY A 408 -16.64 5.81 -8.68
N ARG A 409 -16.82 4.78 -9.50
CA ARG A 409 -15.80 4.31 -10.45
C ARG A 409 -15.72 5.11 -11.76
N GLY A 410 -16.81 5.77 -12.16
CA GLY A 410 -16.85 6.62 -13.35
C GLY A 410 -16.91 5.86 -14.68
N TYR A 411 -17.30 4.58 -14.67
CA TYR A 411 -17.48 3.74 -15.86
C TYR A 411 -18.56 2.68 -15.62
N THR A 412 -19.06 2.08 -16.71
CA THR A 412 -20.04 0.99 -16.69
C THR A 412 -19.36 -0.37 -16.94
N ARG A 413 -20.08 -1.46 -16.68
CA ARG A 413 -19.66 -2.83 -17.02
C ARG A 413 -19.27 -2.94 -18.49
N GLU A 414 -20.07 -2.38 -19.38
CA GLU A 414 -19.89 -2.47 -20.84
C GLU A 414 -18.64 -1.72 -21.29
N ALA A 415 -18.39 -0.53 -20.74
CA ALA A 415 -17.16 0.22 -21.00
C ALA A 415 -15.93 -0.55 -20.52
N TYR A 416 -16.02 -1.20 -19.36
CA TYR A 416 -14.95 -2.06 -18.85
C TYR A 416 -14.68 -3.27 -19.76
N LEU A 417 -15.71 -3.96 -20.22
CA LEU A 417 -15.55 -5.09 -21.15
C LEU A 417 -14.92 -4.66 -22.48
N LYS A 418 -15.32 -3.51 -23.04
CA LYS A 418 -14.69 -2.92 -24.22
C LYS A 418 -13.20 -2.62 -24.01
N LEU A 419 -12.83 -2.12 -22.83
CA LEU A 419 -11.42 -1.93 -22.48
C LEU A 419 -10.67 -3.26 -22.45
N VAL A 420 -11.24 -4.31 -21.86
CA VAL A 420 -10.63 -5.66 -21.85
C VAL A 420 -10.44 -6.20 -23.26
N GLU A 421 -11.45 -6.05 -24.13
CA GLU A 421 -11.37 -6.44 -25.55
C GLU A 421 -10.24 -5.70 -26.27
N ASN A 422 -10.13 -4.38 -26.06
CA ASN A 422 -9.06 -3.57 -26.65
C ASN A 422 -7.67 -3.99 -26.15
N VAL A 423 -7.53 -4.22 -24.83
CA VAL A 423 -6.29 -4.72 -24.23
C VAL A 423 -5.87 -6.05 -24.85
N ARG A 424 -6.79 -7.00 -25.03
CA ARG A 424 -6.50 -8.29 -25.67
C ARG A 424 -6.22 -8.18 -27.16
N LYS A 425 -6.83 -7.21 -27.84
CA LYS A 425 -6.56 -6.94 -29.26
C LYS A 425 -5.12 -6.48 -29.47
N ILE A 426 -4.62 -5.60 -28.61
CA ILE A 426 -3.24 -5.07 -28.69
C ILE A 426 -2.23 -6.05 -28.08
N LEU A 427 -2.61 -6.74 -26.99
CA LEU A 427 -1.78 -7.69 -26.26
C LEU A 427 -2.50 -9.06 -26.14
N PRO A 428 -2.44 -9.92 -27.18
CA PRO A 428 -3.17 -11.20 -27.20
C PRO A 428 -2.86 -12.14 -26.02
N ASP A 429 -1.59 -12.20 -25.60
CA ASP A 429 -1.11 -13.10 -24.53
C ASP A 429 -1.10 -12.44 -23.15
N VAL A 430 -1.86 -11.36 -22.95
CA VAL A 430 -1.87 -10.61 -21.70
C VAL A 430 -2.44 -11.41 -20.54
N GLY A 431 -1.69 -11.45 -19.44
CA GLY A 431 -2.20 -11.93 -18.16
C GLY A 431 -2.99 -10.83 -17.46
N LEU A 432 -4.26 -11.08 -17.19
CA LEU A 432 -5.14 -10.11 -16.51
C LEU A 432 -5.32 -10.48 -15.04
N SER A 433 -5.27 -9.48 -14.18
CA SER A 433 -5.67 -9.62 -12.78
C SER A 433 -6.66 -8.54 -12.37
N SER A 434 -7.48 -8.78 -11.36
CA SER A 434 -8.48 -7.80 -10.88
C SER A 434 -8.72 -7.92 -9.39
N ASP A 435 -9.29 -6.86 -8.81
CA ASP A 435 -9.83 -6.83 -7.46
C ASP A 435 -11.36 -6.87 -7.52
N PHE A 436 -12.00 -7.58 -6.57
CA PHE A 436 -13.45 -7.63 -6.41
C PHE A 436 -13.86 -7.42 -4.96
N ILE A 437 -14.94 -6.66 -4.75
CA ILE A 437 -15.53 -6.39 -3.44
C ILE A 437 -16.91 -7.04 -3.40
N ALA A 438 -17.07 -8.06 -2.55
CA ALA A 438 -18.33 -8.77 -2.36
C ALA A 438 -19.22 -8.08 -1.33
N GLY A 439 -20.50 -7.86 -1.66
CA GLY A 439 -21.50 -7.30 -0.76
C GLY A 439 -21.27 -5.83 -0.44
N PHE A 440 -20.92 -5.03 -1.43
CA PHE A 440 -20.92 -3.57 -1.28
C PHE A 440 -22.32 -3.04 -0.92
N CYS A 441 -22.41 -1.83 -0.34
CA CYS A 441 -23.67 -1.17 0.01
C CYS A 441 -24.68 -1.23 -1.14
N GLY A 442 -25.85 -1.83 -0.90
CA GLY A 442 -26.94 -1.96 -1.87
C GLY A 442 -26.79 -3.08 -2.90
N GLU A 443 -25.77 -3.95 -2.82
CA GLU A 443 -25.57 -5.03 -3.79
C GLU A 443 -26.66 -6.12 -3.69
N THR A 444 -27.46 -6.26 -4.75
CA THR A 444 -28.49 -7.30 -4.88
C THR A 444 -27.91 -8.64 -5.37
N GLU A 445 -28.72 -9.70 -5.40
CA GLU A 445 -28.26 -10.99 -5.91
C GLU A 445 -27.98 -10.94 -7.42
N GLU A 446 -28.79 -10.20 -8.18
CA GLU A 446 -28.59 -9.97 -9.61
C GLU A 446 -27.25 -9.26 -9.87
N ALA A 447 -26.93 -8.22 -9.07
CA ALA A 447 -25.66 -7.51 -9.19
C ALA A 447 -24.44 -8.39 -8.88
N HIS A 448 -24.60 -9.35 -7.97
CA HIS A 448 -23.57 -10.35 -7.69
C HIS A 448 -23.42 -11.36 -8.85
N GLN A 449 -24.53 -11.83 -9.42
CA GLN A 449 -24.50 -12.69 -10.62
C GLN A 449 -23.90 -11.99 -11.84
N ASP A 450 -24.13 -10.69 -11.99
CA ASP A 450 -23.42 -9.87 -12.97
C ASP A 450 -21.92 -9.93 -12.70
N THR A 451 -21.47 -9.78 -11.46
CA THR A 451 -20.04 -9.86 -11.13
C THR A 451 -19.42 -11.21 -11.51
N LEU A 452 -20.11 -12.32 -11.21
CA LEU A 452 -19.67 -13.66 -11.62
C LEU A 452 -19.61 -13.81 -13.14
N SER A 453 -20.63 -13.36 -13.87
CA SER A 453 -20.63 -13.43 -15.34
C SER A 453 -19.55 -12.55 -15.99
N LEU A 454 -19.18 -11.42 -15.38
CA LEU A 454 -18.04 -10.62 -15.85
C LEU A 454 -16.73 -11.40 -15.69
N MET A 455 -16.54 -12.08 -14.55
CA MET A 455 -15.38 -12.96 -14.37
C MET A 455 -15.36 -14.07 -15.41
N ASP A 456 -16.51 -14.61 -15.80
CA ASP A 456 -16.62 -15.69 -16.80
C ASP A 456 -16.25 -15.24 -18.21
N ILE A 457 -16.64 -14.02 -18.59
CA ILE A 457 -16.28 -13.40 -19.86
C ILE A 457 -14.79 -13.05 -19.89
N VAL A 458 -14.29 -12.42 -18.82
CA VAL A 458 -12.92 -11.91 -18.80
C VAL A 458 -11.92 -13.02 -18.52
N LYS A 459 -12.18 -13.97 -17.63
CA LYS A 459 -11.23 -15.00 -17.16
C LYS A 459 -9.89 -14.41 -16.70
N TYR A 460 -9.80 -14.09 -15.41
CA TYR A 460 -8.60 -13.51 -14.82
C TYR A 460 -7.58 -14.59 -14.40
N ASN A 461 -6.30 -14.36 -14.68
CA ASN A 461 -5.19 -15.15 -14.15
C ASN A 461 -5.11 -15.04 -12.62
N TYR A 462 -5.45 -13.86 -12.08
CA TYR A 462 -5.52 -13.61 -10.64
C TYR A 462 -6.74 -12.75 -10.31
N ALA A 463 -7.56 -13.16 -9.35
CA ALA A 463 -8.61 -12.31 -8.80
C ALA A 463 -8.45 -12.20 -7.28
N PHE A 464 -8.34 -10.98 -6.78
CA PHE A 464 -8.28 -10.69 -5.36
C PHE A 464 -9.68 -10.29 -4.88
N CYS A 465 -10.38 -11.26 -4.31
CA CYS A 465 -11.75 -11.08 -3.84
C CYS A 465 -11.72 -10.78 -2.34
N PHE A 466 -12.49 -9.78 -1.90
CA PHE A 466 -12.61 -9.42 -0.48
C PHE A 466 -14.06 -9.13 -0.13
N PRO A 467 -14.56 -9.52 1.06
CA PRO A 467 -15.82 -9.01 1.54
C PRO A 467 -15.73 -7.50 1.78
N TYR A 468 -16.83 -6.79 1.54
CA TYR A 468 -16.89 -5.35 1.81
C TYR A 468 -16.80 -5.09 3.31
N SER A 469 -15.80 -4.29 3.68
CA SER A 469 -15.59 -3.78 5.03
C SER A 469 -15.68 -2.26 5.01
N MET A 470 -16.73 -1.73 5.64
CA MET A 470 -16.94 -0.30 5.78
C MET A 470 -15.88 0.32 6.70
N ARG A 471 -15.36 1.50 6.32
CA ARG A 471 -14.30 2.20 7.06
C ARG A 471 -14.72 3.62 7.39
N GLU A 472 -14.45 4.04 8.63
CA GLU A 472 -14.61 5.43 9.09
C GLU A 472 -13.92 6.41 8.12
N LYS A 473 -14.46 7.64 7.99
CA LYS A 473 -14.03 8.72 7.07
C LYS A 473 -14.29 8.50 5.57
N THR A 474 -14.68 7.30 5.13
CA THR A 474 -14.97 7.07 3.70
C THR A 474 -16.30 7.69 3.28
N ARG A 475 -16.47 8.01 1.99
CA ARG A 475 -17.75 8.56 1.49
C ARG A 475 -18.90 7.58 1.71
N ALA A 476 -18.64 6.28 1.54
CA ALA A 476 -19.61 5.23 1.82
C ALA A 476 -20.05 5.26 3.28
N TYR A 477 -19.14 5.38 4.25
CA TYR A 477 -19.48 5.49 5.68
C TYR A 477 -20.41 6.66 6.01
N HIS A 478 -20.26 7.80 5.32
CA HIS A 478 -21.07 8.99 5.59
C HIS A 478 -22.38 9.08 4.79
N ARG A 479 -22.48 8.38 3.65
CA ARG A 479 -23.55 8.60 2.67
C ARG A 479 -24.32 7.35 2.27
N LEU A 480 -23.80 6.16 2.59
CA LEU A 480 -24.39 4.88 2.25
C LEU A 480 -24.60 4.06 3.52
N GLU A 481 -25.55 3.14 3.45
CA GLU A 481 -25.81 2.17 4.51
C GLU A 481 -25.19 0.83 4.12
N ASP A 482 -24.49 0.19 5.06
CA ASP A 482 -23.97 -1.17 4.88
C ASP A 482 -25.09 -2.19 5.16
N ASN A 483 -25.98 -2.36 4.19
CA ASN A 483 -27.21 -3.14 4.32
C ASN A 483 -27.10 -4.60 3.84
N VAL A 484 -25.90 -5.06 3.44
CA VAL A 484 -25.67 -6.45 3.04
C VAL A 484 -25.19 -7.27 4.26
N PRO A 485 -25.90 -8.34 4.67
CA PRO A 485 -25.50 -9.15 5.83
C PRO A 485 -24.11 -9.79 5.70
N SER A 486 -23.44 -9.97 6.85
CA SER A 486 -22.08 -10.54 6.93
C SER A 486 -21.97 -11.95 6.34
N ASP A 487 -23.00 -12.78 6.53
CA ASP A 487 -23.07 -14.15 6.00
C ASP A 487 -23.24 -14.15 4.47
N VAL A 488 -24.03 -13.20 3.94
CA VAL A 488 -24.17 -12.99 2.49
C VAL A 488 -22.85 -12.52 1.87
N LYS A 489 -22.17 -11.53 2.47
CA LYS A 489 -20.83 -11.09 2.05
C LYS A 489 -19.84 -12.25 2.00
N SER A 490 -19.84 -13.08 3.04
CA SER A 490 -18.94 -14.25 3.15
C SER A 490 -19.23 -15.29 2.07
N ARG A 491 -20.51 -15.61 1.84
CA ARG A 491 -20.94 -16.52 0.76
C ARG A 491 -20.50 -15.99 -0.61
N ARG A 492 -20.80 -14.74 -0.92
CA ARG A 492 -20.44 -14.10 -2.20
C ARG A 492 -18.93 -14.05 -2.42
N HIS A 493 -18.16 -13.73 -1.38
CA HIS A 493 -16.70 -13.78 -1.42
C HIS A 493 -16.18 -15.17 -1.80
N ILE A 494 -16.75 -16.23 -1.19
CA ILE A 494 -16.38 -17.63 -1.51
C ILE A 494 -16.74 -17.94 -2.97
N GLU A 495 -17.93 -17.56 -3.43
CA GLU A 495 -18.35 -17.78 -4.83
C GLU A 495 -17.40 -17.11 -5.83
N LEU A 496 -17.01 -15.84 -5.60
CA LEU A 496 -16.03 -15.15 -6.45
C LEU A 496 -14.66 -15.85 -6.41
N TYR A 497 -14.21 -16.28 -5.23
CA TYR A 497 -12.94 -16.98 -5.08
C TYR A 497 -12.93 -18.33 -5.81
N ASP A 498 -14.00 -19.12 -5.66
CA ASP A 498 -14.16 -20.41 -6.33
C ASP A 498 -14.23 -20.23 -7.85
N ARG A 499 -14.91 -19.18 -8.34
CA ARG A 499 -14.93 -18.86 -9.77
C ARG A 499 -13.53 -18.54 -10.28
N HIS A 500 -12.76 -17.75 -9.56
CA HIS A 500 -11.38 -17.45 -9.91
C HIS A 500 -10.51 -18.72 -9.96
N LEU A 501 -10.61 -19.62 -8.99
CA LEU A 501 -9.82 -20.86 -8.98
C LEU A 501 -10.11 -21.73 -10.20
N LEU A 502 -11.36 -21.76 -10.66
CA LEU A 502 -11.75 -22.47 -11.89
C LEU A 502 -11.08 -21.82 -13.11
N HIS A 503 -11.22 -20.50 -13.29
CA HIS A 503 -10.61 -19.81 -14.44
C HIS A 503 -9.09 -19.90 -14.46
N ALA A 504 -8.44 -19.72 -13.31
CA ALA A 504 -6.99 -19.83 -13.19
C ALA A 504 -6.50 -21.23 -13.56
N ARG A 505 -7.27 -22.27 -13.19
CA ARG A 505 -6.97 -23.64 -13.61
C ARG A 505 -7.09 -23.82 -15.12
N GLU A 506 -8.20 -23.39 -15.73
CA GLU A 506 -8.41 -23.46 -17.18
C GLU A 506 -7.29 -22.75 -17.95
N LEU A 507 -6.90 -21.55 -17.51
CA LEU A 507 -5.84 -20.75 -18.12
C LEU A 507 -4.45 -21.37 -17.95
N HIS A 508 -4.19 -22.09 -16.86
CA HIS A 508 -2.92 -22.78 -16.65
C HIS A 508 -2.86 -24.12 -17.38
N GLU A 509 -3.98 -24.83 -17.49
CA GLU A 509 -4.08 -26.06 -18.28
C GLU A 509 -3.91 -25.78 -19.79
N SER A 510 -4.42 -24.65 -20.30
CA SER A 510 -4.18 -24.24 -21.69
C SER A 510 -2.72 -23.87 -22.01
N GLN A 511 -1.88 -23.71 -20.98
CA GLN A 511 -0.46 -23.41 -21.14
C GLN A 511 0.42 -24.67 -21.21
N VAL A 512 -0.14 -25.87 -21.00
CA VAL A 512 0.61 -27.12 -21.11
C VAL A 512 1.15 -27.30 -22.54
N GLY A 513 2.43 -27.66 -22.65
CA GLY A 513 3.16 -27.77 -23.92
C GLY A 513 3.77 -26.45 -24.41
N GLN A 514 3.47 -25.30 -23.78
CA GLN A 514 4.08 -24.03 -24.16
C GLN A 514 5.50 -23.92 -23.61
N LYS A 515 6.37 -23.24 -24.36
CA LYS A 515 7.72 -22.86 -23.95
C LYS A 515 7.69 -21.44 -23.41
N GLN A 516 7.98 -21.28 -22.12
CA GLN A 516 7.88 -19.99 -21.44
C GLN A 516 9.22 -19.56 -20.84
N LEU A 517 9.50 -18.27 -20.94
CA LEU A 517 10.67 -17.67 -20.30
C LEU A 517 10.43 -17.44 -18.81
N VAL A 518 11.26 -18.05 -17.97
CA VAL A 518 11.13 -18.00 -16.51
C VAL A 518 12.39 -17.37 -15.89
N LEU A 519 12.19 -16.38 -15.02
CA LEU A 519 13.24 -15.81 -14.18
C LEU A 519 13.32 -16.60 -12.88
N ILE A 520 14.49 -17.16 -12.57
CA ILE A 520 14.71 -17.95 -11.36
C ILE A 520 14.79 -17.03 -10.14
N GLU A 521 13.98 -17.32 -9.11
CA GLU A 521 14.02 -16.61 -7.83
C GLU A 521 14.83 -17.36 -6.77
N GLY A 522 14.92 -18.68 -6.89
CA GLY A 522 15.68 -19.54 -5.98
C GLY A 522 15.01 -20.90 -5.79
N GLU A 523 15.26 -21.51 -4.62
CA GLU A 523 14.69 -22.81 -4.28
C GLU A 523 13.21 -22.72 -3.91
N SER A 524 12.47 -23.78 -4.22
CA SER A 524 11.09 -23.91 -3.80
C SER A 524 11.00 -24.04 -2.28
N LYS A 525 10.11 -23.27 -1.64
CA LYS A 525 9.85 -23.39 -0.20
C LYS A 525 9.39 -24.78 0.24
N ARG A 526 8.90 -25.60 -0.70
CA ARG A 526 8.38 -26.95 -0.43
C ARG A 526 9.42 -28.04 -0.66
N SER A 527 10.49 -27.77 -1.40
CA SER A 527 11.51 -28.76 -1.79
C SER A 527 12.81 -28.06 -2.17
N SER A 528 13.93 -28.48 -1.57
CA SER A 528 15.27 -28.05 -1.97
C SER A 528 15.68 -28.61 -3.34
N GLU A 529 15.02 -29.66 -3.81
CA GLU A 529 15.31 -30.30 -5.11
C GLU A 529 14.67 -29.56 -6.28
N ASP A 530 13.72 -28.65 -6.01
CA ASP A 530 13.03 -27.87 -7.03
C ASP A 530 13.48 -26.41 -6.98
N LEU A 531 13.60 -25.81 -8.16
CA LEU A 531 13.71 -24.36 -8.33
C LEU A 531 12.32 -23.75 -8.56
N VAL A 532 12.19 -22.49 -8.19
CA VAL A 532 11.01 -21.68 -8.47
C VAL A 532 11.42 -20.39 -9.16
N GLY A 533 10.65 -20.03 -10.18
CA GLY A 533 10.74 -18.76 -10.86
C GLY A 533 9.38 -18.21 -11.23
N ARG A 534 9.36 -17.07 -11.92
CA ARG A 534 8.13 -16.50 -12.49
C ARG A 534 8.26 -16.26 -13.98
N ASN A 535 7.15 -16.44 -14.69
CA ASN A 535 7.05 -16.09 -16.10
C ASN A 535 6.68 -14.60 -16.29
N GLU A 536 6.42 -14.21 -17.53
CA GLU A 536 6.07 -12.84 -17.89
C GLU A 536 4.75 -12.37 -17.22
N VAL A 537 3.75 -13.23 -17.11
CA VAL A 537 2.46 -12.90 -16.45
C VAL A 537 2.52 -13.02 -14.92
N ASN A 538 3.72 -13.17 -14.35
CA ASN A 538 3.99 -13.33 -12.91
C ASN A 538 3.43 -14.63 -12.30
N THR A 539 3.16 -15.63 -13.14
CA THR A 539 2.82 -16.97 -12.69
C THR A 539 4.04 -17.71 -12.20
N LYS A 540 3.92 -18.33 -11.03
CA LYS A 540 4.98 -19.19 -10.46
C LYS A 540 5.13 -20.44 -11.31
N VAL A 541 6.37 -20.73 -11.68
CA VAL A 541 6.73 -21.96 -12.40
C VAL A 541 7.74 -22.70 -11.53
N VAL A 542 7.43 -23.97 -11.24
CA VAL A 542 8.28 -24.86 -10.42
C VAL A 542 8.84 -25.96 -11.31
N PHE A 543 10.14 -26.23 -11.21
CA PHE A 543 10.81 -27.23 -12.02
C PHE A 543 11.99 -27.84 -11.25
N PRO A 544 12.35 -29.10 -11.52
CA PRO A 544 13.41 -29.78 -10.81
C PRO A 544 14.79 -29.17 -11.11
N LYS A 545 15.69 -29.23 -10.14
CA LYS A 545 17.12 -29.00 -10.37
C LYS A 545 17.65 -30.09 -11.29
N THR A 546 18.51 -29.72 -12.23
CA THR A 546 19.24 -30.69 -13.07
C THR A 546 20.69 -30.74 -12.61
N PRO A 547 21.28 -31.93 -12.39
CA PRO A 547 22.67 -32.07 -11.95
C PRO A 547 23.68 -31.43 -12.92
N GLU A 548 23.30 -31.36 -14.19
CA GLU A 548 24.13 -30.91 -15.31
C GLU A 548 24.13 -29.38 -15.49
N SER A 549 23.20 -28.65 -14.85
CA SER A 549 23.02 -27.21 -15.06
C SER A 549 23.13 -26.43 -13.74
N LEU A 550 24.18 -25.62 -13.63
CA LEU A 550 24.36 -24.66 -12.52
C LEU A 550 23.47 -23.42 -12.74
N PHE A 551 22.15 -23.59 -12.62
CA PHE A 551 21.21 -22.45 -12.64
C PHE A 551 21.24 -21.70 -11.32
N GLN A 552 21.25 -20.38 -11.38
CA GLN A 552 21.28 -19.52 -10.20
C GLN A 552 20.10 -18.54 -10.17
N PRO A 553 19.71 -18.04 -8.99
CA PRO A 553 18.77 -16.91 -8.91
C PRO A 553 19.22 -15.75 -9.81
N GLY A 554 18.30 -15.22 -10.61
CA GLY A 554 18.57 -14.15 -11.58
C GLY A 554 18.78 -14.64 -13.00
N ASP A 555 18.95 -15.95 -13.21
CA ASP A 555 19.02 -16.54 -14.55
C ASP A 555 17.65 -16.59 -15.22
N TYR A 556 17.63 -16.38 -16.54
CA TYR A 556 16.49 -16.69 -17.39
C TYR A 556 16.64 -18.08 -18.01
N VAL A 557 15.60 -18.89 -17.88
CA VAL A 557 15.53 -20.24 -18.47
C VAL A 557 14.23 -20.40 -19.25
N VAL A 558 14.30 -21.15 -20.34
CA VAL A 558 13.10 -21.58 -21.08
C VAL A 558 12.60 -22.87 -20.46
N VAL A 559 11.35 -22.86 -20.03
CA VAL A 559 10.68 -24.01 -19.41
C VAL A 559 9.54 -24.46 -20.30
N GLU A 560 9.49 -25.74 -20.61
CA GLU A 560 8.32 -26.36 -21.21
C GLU A 560 7.33 -26.75 -20.10
N ILE A 561 6.12 -26.18 -20.17
CA ILE A 561 5.10 -26.39 -19.15
C ILE A 561 4.51 -27.80 -19.30
N SER A 562 4.55 -28.59 -18.23
CA SER A 562 4.03 -29.96 -18.19
C SER A 562 2.68 -30.08 -17.50
N SER A 563 2.39 -29.21 -16.52
CA SER A 563 1.11 -29.20 -15.83
C SER A 563 0.84 -27.86 -15.14
N GLY A 564 -0.43 -27.60 -14.85
CA GLY A 564 -0.90 -26.40 -14.14
C GLY A 564 -1.81 -26.74 -12.97
N THR A 565 -1.65 -26.03 -11.86
CA THR A 565 -2.63 -25.95 -10.77
C THR A 565 -3.27 -24.56 -10.80
N SER A 566 -4.32 -24.29 -10.02
CA SER A 566 -4.88 -22.92 -9.93
C SER A 566 -3.88 -21.85 -9.45
N PHE A 567 -2.73 -22.23 -8.87
CA PHE A 567 -1.78 -21.28 -8.25
C PHE A 567 -0.40 -21.22 -8.91
N SER A 568 -0.01 -22.28 -9.63
CA SER A 568 1.33 -22.40 -10.19
C SER A 568 1.37 -23.41 -11.33
N LEU A 569 2.34 -23.21 -12.22
CA LEU A 569 2.73 -24.13 -13.26
C LEU A 569 3.88 -25.03 -12.80
N LYS A 570 4.01 -26.18 -13.44
CA LYS A 570 5.18 -27.05 -13.38
C LYS A 570 5.68 -27.32 -14.78
N GLY A 571 6.98 -27.57 -14.89
CA GLY A 571 7.60 -27.83 -16.19
C GLY A 571 9.00 -28.40 -16.08
N GLN A 572 9.65 -28.53 -17.23
CA GLN A 572 11.04 -28.95 -17.36
C GLN A 572 11.85 -27.85 -18.05
N VAL A 573 13.04 -27.57 -17.51
CA VAL A 573 13.96 -26.61 -18.13
C VAL A 573 14.51 -27.22 -19.42
N LEU A 574 14.48 -26.43 -20.49
CA LEU A 574 15.08 -26.79 -21.77
C LEU A 574 16.50 -26.23 -21.89
N TYR A 575 16.67 -24.93 -21.65
CA TYR A 575 17.96 -24.24 -21.75
C TYR A 575 17.94 -22.88 -21.05
N LYS A 576 19.13 -22.35 -20.73
CA LYS A 576 19.34 -20.98 -20.26
C LYS A 576 19.42 -20.00 -21.44
N THR A 577 18.84 -18.81 -21.29
CA THR A 577 18.81 -17.78 -22.33
C THR A 577 18.84 -16.38 -21.70
N THR A 578 18.71 -15.34 -22.52
CA THR A 578 18.45 -13.96 -22.11
C THR A 578 17.02 -13.58 -22.47
N LEU A 579 16.49 -12.51 -21.85
CA LEU A 579 15.16 -11.99 -22.19
C LEU A 579 15.14 -11.53 -23.65
N THR A 580 16.18 -10.79 -24.05
CA THR A 580 16.29 -10.25 -25.41
C THR A 580 16.36 -11.35 -26.46
N ASP A 581 17.17 -12.40 -26.24
CA ASP A 581 17.32 -13.47 -27.24
C ASP A 581 16.06 -14.31 -27.37
N PHE A 582 15.38 -14.60 -26.26
CA PHE A 582 14.10 -15.30 -26.31
C PHE A 582 13.04 -14.50 -27.10
N SER A 583 12.96 -13.18 -26.88
CA SER A 583 12.03 -12.31 -27.61
C SER A 583 12.32 -12.29 -29.11
N LYS A 584 13.60 -12.20 -29.52
CA LYS A 584 14.00 -12.25 -30.94
C LYS A 584 13.59 -13.56 -31.61
N GLN A 585 13.74 -14.68 -30.90
CA GLN A 585 13.34 -16.00 -31.41
C GLN A 585 11.83 -16.09 -31.62
N GLN A 586 11.03 -15.61 -30.67
CA GLN A 586 9.56 -15.60 -30.83
C GLN A 586 9.11 -14.75 -32.03
N ASN A 587 9.63 -13.53 -32.17
CA ASN A 587 9.26 -12.66 -33.30
C ASN A 587 9.63 -13.27 -34.66
N THR A 588 10.75 -13.98 -34.73
CA THR A 588 11.17 -14.69 -35.95
C THR A 588 10.21 -15.83 -36.30
N SER A 589 9.73 -16.58 -35.30
CA SER A 589 8.75 -17.65 -35.48
C SER A 589 7.39 -17.11 -35.93
N LEU A 590 6.89 -16.05 -35.28
CA LEU A 590 5.62 -15.40 -35.68
C LEU A 590 5.67 -14.89 -37.12
N ASN A 591 6.76 -14.22 -37.52
CA ASN A 591 6.91 -13.71 -38.88
C ASN A 591 6.93 -14.84 -39.93
N ARG A 592 7.49 -16.02 -39.60
CA ARG A 592 7.47 -17.19 -40.48
C ARG A 592 6.08 -17.80 -40.62
N GLU A 593 5.36 -17.97 -39.50
CA GLU A 593 3.98 -18.49 -39.53
C GLU A 593 3.03 -17.56 -40.28
N THR A 594 3.22 -16.25 -40.16
CA THR A 594 2.42 -15.24 -40.88
C THR A 594 2.70 -15.31 -42.38
N ALA A 595 3.98 -15.39 -42.78
CA ALA A 595 4.38 -15.53 -44.18
C ALA A 595 3.93 -16.86 -44.81
N GLU A 596 3.87 -17.95 -44.04
CA GLU A 596 3.33 -19.24 -44.51
C GLU A 596 1.81 -19.21 -44.67
N ARG A 597 1.07 -18.52 -43.78
CA ARG A 597 -0.37 -18.32 -43.93
C ARG A 597 -0.73 -17.46 -45.14
N GLU A 598 0.04 -16.41 -45.40
CA GLU A 598 -0.14 -15.58 -46.61
C GLU A 598 0.16 -16.36 -47.89
N LYS A 599 1.21 -17.21 -47.89
CA LYS A 599 1.53 -18.08 -49.03
C LYS A 599 0.50 -19.18 -49.30
N ASN A 600 -0.20 -19.66 -48.28
CA ASN A 600 -1.25 -20.66 -48.42
C ASN A 600 -2.64 -20.04 -48.71
N SER A 601 -2.75 -18.71 -48.64
CA SER A 601 -3.95 -17.94 -48.98
C SER A 601 -3.94 -17.36 -50.41
N CYS A 602 -2.78 -17.39 -51.08
CA CYS A 602 -2.62 -17.19 -52.52
C CYS A 602 -2.63 -18.56 -53.23
#